data_AF-A0A7C9CHU8-F1
#
_entry.id   AF-A0A7C9CHU8-F1
#
_cell.length_a   1.000
_cell.length_b   1.000
_cell.length_c   1.000
_cell.angle_alpha   90.00
_cell.angle_beta   90.00
_cell.angle_gamma   90.00
#
_symmetry.space_group_name_H-M   'P 1'
#
loop_
_entity.id
_entity.type
_entity.pdbx_description
1 polymer ?
#
loop_
_entity_poly.entity_id
_entity_poly.type
_entity_poly.pdbx_seq_one_letter_code
_entity_poly.pdbx_strand_id
1 'polypeptide(L)'
;VLEHCHDPKTQQIVMDEIMQSVCMLAQDQYGNYVVQHVLEHGKPDERSAIISKLTGKIVKMSQQKFASNVIEKCLAFGDATERSTMVNEMLGSTDENEPLQVMMKDQFANYVVQKVLETCDDQQLEVI
;
A
#
# COMPACT_ATOMS: atom_id res chain seq x y z
N VAL A 1 -17.72 -12.27 2.21
CA VAL A 1 -17.21 -13.54 2.82
C VAL A 1 -16.42 -13.24 4.10
N LEU A 2 -15.47 -12.29 4.09
CA LEU A 2 -14.76 -11.88 5.31
C LEU A 2 -15.69 -11.32 6.40
N GLU A 3 -16.63 -10.45 6.04
CA GLU A 3 -17.51 -9.77 7.01
C GLU A 3 -18.67 -10.62 7.56
N HIS A 4 -18.95 -11.78 6.96
CA HIS A 4 -20.14 -12.59 7.27
C HIS A 4 -19.81 -13.96 7.87
N CYS A 5 -18.52 -14.30 7.99
CA CYS A 5 -18.09 -15.49 8.71
C CYS A 5 -17.88 -15.10 10.18
N HIS A 6 -18.67 -15.65 11.10
CA HIS A 6 -18.52 -15.39 12.54
C HIS A 6 -17.71 -16.46 13.27
N ASP A 7 -17.18 -17.47 12.56
CA ASP A 7 -16.32 -18.48 13.15
C ASP A 7 -14.88 -17.96 13.25
N PRO A 8 -14.33 -17.73 14.47
CA PRO A 8 -13.02 -17.11 14.64
C PRO A 8 -11.88 -17.95 14.03
N LYS A 9 -12.02 -19.27 14.02
CA LYS A 9 -11.01 -20.17 13.47
C LYS A 9 -10.92 -20.06 11.96
N THR A 10 -12.07 -20.04 11.28
CA THR A 10 -12.14 -19.85 9.83
C THR A 10 -11.64 -18.46 9.44
N GLN A 11 -12.01 -17.42 10.20
CA GLN A 11 -11.48 -16.06 9.97
C GLN A 11 -9.96 -16.03 10.07
N GLN A 12 -9.38 -16.66 11.09
CA GLN A 12 -7.93 -16.71 11.25
C GLN A 12 -7.24 -17.44 10.09
N ILE A 13 -7.73 -18.62 9.70
CA ILE A 13 -7.16 -19.40 8.58
C ILE A 13 -7.19 -18.58 7.29
N VAL A 14 -8.32 -17.95 6.99
CA VAL A 14 -8.45 -17.11 5.78
C VAL A 14 -7.51 -15.91 5.84
N MET A 15 -7.38 -15.27 7.01
CA MET A 15 -6.47 -14.14 7.17
C MET A 15 -5.01 -14.57 7.01
N ASP A 16 -4.62 -15.72 7.55
CA ASP A 16 -3.26 -16.25 7.40
C ASP A 16 -2.91 -16.49 5.92
N GLU A 17 -3.85 -17.03 5.13
CA GLU A 17 -3.69 -17.22 3.69
C GLU A 17 -3.59 -15.89 2.92
N ILE A 18 -4.41 -14.89 3.29
CA ILE A 18 -4.32 -13.53 2.72
C ILE A 18 -2.93 -12.94 3.01
N MET A 19 -2.46 -13.06 4.25
CA MET A 19 -1.16 -12.53 4.68
C MET A 19 0.00 -13.20 3.95
N GLN A 20 -0.09 -14.49 3.63
CA GLN A 20 0.92 -15.17 2.80
C GLN A 20 0.90 -14.71 1.35
N SER A 21 -0.25 -14.24 0.85
CA SER A 21 -0.47 -13.94 -0.57
C SER A 21 -0.58 -12.45 -0.91
N VAL A 22 -0.33 -11.53 0.04
CA VAL A 22 -0.54 -10.06 -0.12
C VAL A 22 -0.01 -9.52 -1.46
N CYS A 23 1.26 -9.80 -1.79
CA CYS A 23 1.87 -9.28 -3.02
C CYS A 23 1.18 -9.80 -4.30
N MET A 24 0.72 -11.05 -4.28
CA MET A 24 0.02 -11.65 -5.42
C MET A 24 -1.38 -11.06 -5.53
N LEU A 25 -2.11 -11.01 -4.41
CA LEU A 25 -3.47 -10.49 -4.35
C LEU A 25 -3.52 -9.01 -4.74
N ALA A 26 -2.58 -8.19 -4.28
CA ALA A 26 -2.54 -6.77 -4.62
C ALA A 26 -2.44 -6.51 -6.13
N GLN A 27 -1.80 -7.40 -6.89
CA GLN A 27 -1.67 -7.29 -8.35
C GLN A 27 -2.82 -7.97 -9.11
N ASP A 28 -3.66 -8.76 -8.44
CA ASP A 28 -4.77 -9.46 -9.07
C ASP A 28 -5.97 -8.53 -9.27
N GLN A 29 -6.69 -8.71 -10.38
CA GLN A 29 -7.84 -7.88 -10.77
C GLN A 29 -9.01 -7.92 -9.77
N TYR A 30 -9.13 -8.98 -8.97
CA TYR A 30 -10.14 -9.13 -7.92
C TYR A 30 -9.52 -9.16 -6.52
N GLY A 31 -8.36 -9.83 -6.38
CA GLY A 31 -7.63 -9.96 -5.12
C GLY A 31 -7.23 -8.61 -4.52
N ASN A 32 -7.00 -7.59 -5.35
CA ASN A 32 -6.64 -6.26 -4.85
C ASN A 32 -7.74 -5.69 -3.92
N TYR A 33 -9.02 -5.95 -4.22
CA TYR A 33 -10.12 -5.50 -3.37
C TYR A 33 -10.15 -6.20 -2.01
N VAL A 34 -9.67 -7.46 -1.94
CA VAL A 34 -9.52 -8.17 -0.66
C VAL A 34 -8.47 -7.47 0.20
N VAL A 35 -7.33 -7.12 -0.38
CA VAL A 35 -6.25 -6.42 0.35
C VAL A 35 -6.71 -5.03 0.78
N GLN A 36 -7.36 -4.26 -0.12
CA GLN A 36 -7.93 -2.95 0.21
C GLN A 36 -8.94 -3.05 1.35
N HIS A 37 -9.80 -4.07 1.34
CA HIS A 37 -10.78 -4.27 2.38
C HIS A 37 -10.14 -4.48 3.77
N VAL A 38 -9.06 -5.27 3.85
CA VAL A 38 -8.31 -5.46 5.10
C VAL A 38 -7.58 -4.18 5.53
N LEU A 39 -7.05 -3.39 4.59
CA LEU A 39 -6.44 -2.10 4.91
C LEU A 39 -7.45 -1.09 5.51
N GLU A 40 -8.70 -1.11 5.03
CA GLU A 40 -9.76 -0.20 5.47
C GLU A 40 -10.44 -0.62 6.78
N HIS A 41 -10.71 -1.92 6.94
CA HIS A 41 -11.58 -2.43 8.01
C HIS A 41 -10.91 -3.46 8.92
N GLY A 42 -9.71 -3.92 8.58
CA GLY A 42 -8.95 -4.87 9.38
C GLY A 42 -8.39 -4.27 10.66
N LYS A 43 -7.82 -5.12 11.51
CA LYS A 43 -7.15 -4.68 12.74
C LYS A 43 -5.87 -3.90 12.39
N PRO A 44 -5.42 -2.99 13.27
CA PRO A 44 -4.16 -2.27 13.07
C PRO A 44 -2.98 -3.19 12.73
N ASP A 45 -2.81 -4.31 13.46
CA ASP A 45 -1.72 -5.26 13.21
C ASP A 45 -1.81 -5.93 11.83
N GLU A 46 -3.01 -6.21 11.35
CA GLU A 46 -3.24 -6.81 10.02
C GLU A 46 -2.88 -5.82 8.92
N ARG A 47 -3.29 -4.56 9.09
CA ARG A 47 -2.91 -3.46 8.19
C ARG A 47 -1.40 -3.25 8.16
N SER A 48 -0.76 -3.16 9.33
CA SER A 48 0.69 -3.01 9.45
C SER A 48 1.45 -4.18 8.83
N ALA A 49 0.95 -5.42 8.97
CA ALA A 49 1.52 -6.59 8.33
C ALA A 49 1.43 -6.51 6.79
N ILE A 50 0.33 -6.01 6.23
CA ILE A 50 0.18 -5.79 4.79
C ILE A 50 1.18 -4.72 4.31
N ILE A 51 1.25 -3.58 4.99
CA ILE A 51 2.15 -2.48 4.61
C ILE A 51 3.60 -2.96 4.64
N SER A 52 4.01 -3.63 5.72
CA SER A 52 5.35 -4.20 5.86
C SER A 52 5.72 -5.18 4.73
N LYS A 53 4.77 -5.98 4.24
CA LYS A 53 5.00 -6.90 3.10
C LYS A 53 5.16 -6.20 1.75
N LEU A 54 4.63 -4.99 1.63
CA LEU A 54 4.69 -4.17 0.42
C LEU A 54 5.85 -3.16 0.47
N THR A 55 6.36 -2.81 1.65
CA THR A 55 7.61 -2.05 1.80
C THR A 55 8.77 -2.72 1.06
N GLY A 56 9.60 -1.91 0.41
CA GLY A 56 10.63 -2.34 -0.54
C GLY A 56 10.13 -2.64 -1.95
N LYS A 57 8.81 -2.51 -2.20
CA LYS A 57 8.18 -2.71 -3.52
C LYS A 57 7.19 -1.61 -3.87
N ILE A 58 7.12 -0.54 -3.09
CA ILE A 58 6.14 0.55 -3.21
C ILE A 58 6.19 1.16 -4.61
N VAL A 59 7.39 1.51 -5.10
CA VAL A 59 7.54 2.10 -6.44
C VAL A 59 7.03 1.13 -7.52
N LYS A 60 7.45 -0.14 -7.46
CA LYS A 60 7.05 -1.16 -8.43
C LYS A 60 5.54 -1.43 -8.41
N MET A 61 4.95 -1.52 -7.22
CA MET A 61 3.51 -1.78 -7.06
C MET A 61 2.67 -0.58 -7.50
N SER A 62 3.17 0.64 -7.31
CA SER A 62 2.49 1.86 -7.76
C SER A 62 2.32 1.93 -9.27
N GLN A 63 3.22 1.30 -10.03
CA GLN A 63 3.17 1.23 -11.51
C GLN A 63 2.26 0.10 -12.03
N GLN A 64 1.59 -0.65 -11.16
CA GLN A 64 0.69 -1.73 -11.56
C GLN A 64 -0.76 -1.27 -11.43
N LYS A 65 -1.55 -1.51 -12.49
CA LYS A 65 -2.96 -1.09 -12.61
C LYS A 65 -3.81 -1.36 -11.36
N PHE A 66 -3.64 -2.53 -10.75
CA PHE A 66 -4.44 -2.96 -9.60
C PHE A 66 -3.76 -2.63 -8.28
N ALA A 67 -2.44 -2.85 -8.19
CA ALA A 67 -1.71 -2.64 -6.95
C ALA A 67 -1.52 -1.16 -6.60
N SER A 68 -1.59 -0.24 -7.57
CA SER A 68 -1.55 1.20 -7.31
C SER A 68 -2.64 1.62 -6.31
N ASN A 69 -3.86 1.09 -6.48
CA ASN A 69 -4.98 1.35 -5.56
C ASN A 69 -4.70 0.82 -4.15
N VAL A 70 -4.00 -0.33 -4.06
CA VAL A 70 -3.58 -0.89 -2.76
C VAL A 70 -2.56 0.02 -2.08
N ILE A 71 -1.58 0.55 -2.83
CA ILE A 71 -0.60 1.50 -2.30
C ILE A 71 -1.28 2.79 -1.82
N GLU A 72 -2.27 3.31 -2.55
CA GLU A 72 -3.06 4.46 -2.08
C GLU A 72 -3.77 4.18 -0.75
N LYS A 73 -4.31 2.97 -0.55
CA LYS A 73 -4.91 2.57 0.73
C LYS A 73 -3.86 2.41 1.83
N CYS A 74 -2.68 1.90 1.52
CA CYS A 74 -1.57 1.86 2.47
C CYS A 74 -1.20 3.28 2.94
N LEU A 75 -1.13 4.26 2.04
CA LEU A 75 -0.87 5.67 2.41
C LEU A 75 -1.99 6.26 3.26
N ALA A 76 -3.25 5.98 2.92
CA ALA A 76 -4.40 6.54 3.62
C ALA A 76 -4.56 5.99 5.04
N PHE A 77 -4.36 4.68 5.23
CA PHE A 77 -4.65 4.00 6.49
C PHE A 77 -3.41 3.66 7.32
N GLY A 78 -2.20 3.68 6.74
CA GLY A 78 -0.96 3.48 7.46
C GLY A 78 -0.69 4.59 8.48
N ASP A 79 0.02 4.25 9.55
CA ASP A 79 0.45 5.25 10.53
C ASP A 79 1.53 6.20 9.95
N ALA A 80 1.92 7.21 10.73
CA ALA A 80 2.88 8.21 10.28
C ALA A 80 4.27 7.62 9.94
N THR A 81 4.70 6.58 10.66
CA THR A 81 6.00 5.93 10.47
C THR A 81 5.98 5.06 9.21
N GLU A 82 4.91 4.30 9.04
CA GLU A 82 4.65 3.47 7.86
C GLU A 82 4.59 4.33 6.60
N ARG A 83 3.82 5.44 6.65
CA ARG A 83 3.69 6.39 5.55
C ARG A 83 5.01 7.05 5.21
N SER A 84 5.76 7.52 6.22
CA SER A 84 7.09 8.09 6.00
C SER A 84 8.03 7.08 5.35
N THR A 85 7.98 5.81 5.77
CA THR A 85 8.78 4.74 5.17
C THR A 85 8.44 4.55 3.68
N MET A 86 7.15 4.55 3.35
CA MET A 86 6.69 4.43 1.96
C MET A 86 7.12 5.63 1.11
N VAL A 87 6.99 6.85 1.63
CA VAL A 87 7.39 8.08 0.93
C VAL A 87 8.90 8.11 0.70
N ASN A 88 9.70 7.75 1.70
CA ASN A 88 11.15 7.68 1.56
C ASN A 88 11.58 6.69 0.46
N GLU A 89 10.84 5.59 0.27
CA GLU A 89 11.10 4.67 -0.85
C GLU A 89 10.79 5.29 -2.21
N MET A 90 9.75 6.14 -2.29
CA MET A 90 9.40 6.86 -3.52
C MET A 90 10.41 7.97 -3.87
N LEU A 91 10.97 8.64 -2.86
CA LEU A 91 12.02 9.63 -3.04
C LEU A 91 13.34 8.99 -3.49
N GLY A 92 13.60 7.75 -3.05
CA GLY A 92 14.84 7.05 -3.33
C GLY A 92 16.00 7.58 -2.47
N SER A 93 17.17 6.96 -2.61
CA SER A 93 18.34 7.22 -1.76
C SER A 93 19.52 7.87 -2.50
N THR A 94 19.41 8.11 -3.81
CA THR A 94 20.50 8.64 -4.66
C THR A 94 19.96 9.47 -5.82
N ASP A 95 20.62 10.59 -6.12
CA ASP A 95 20.26 11.54 -7.20
C ASP A 95 20.20 10.92 -8.62
N GLU A 96 20.79 9.74 -8.85
CA GLU A 96 20.86 9.13 -10.19
C GLU A 96 19.60 8.32 -10.58
N ASN A 97 18.74 8.00 -9.61
CA ASN A 97 17.45 7.35 -9.83
C ASN A 97 16.45 8.07 -8.95
N GLU A 98 15.67 8.98 -9.51
CA GLU A 98 14.52 9.59 -8.87
C GLU A 98 13.26 8.76 -9.18
N PRO A 99 12.92 7.71 -8.41
CA PRO A 99 11.71 6.93 -8.62
C PRO A 99 10.46 7.81 -8.65
N LEU A 100 10.44 8.90 -7.88
CA LEU A 100 9.36 9.88 -7.89
C LEU A 100 9.12 10.46 -9.29
N GLN A 101 10.15 10.89 -10.02
CA GLN A 101 9.98 11.42 -11.38
C GLN A 101 9.40 10.39 -12.35
N VAL A 102 9.82 9.13 -12.21
CA VAL A 102 9.27 8.02 -13.00
C VAL A 102 7.81 7.80 -12.65
N MET A 103 7.47 7.83 -11.35
CA MET A 103 6.10 7.66 -10.88
C MET A 103 5.17 8.77 -11.37
N MET A 104 5.63 10.03 -11.37
CA MET A 104 4.85 11.17 -11.88
C MET A 104 4.48 11.05 -13.37
N LYS A 105 5.30 10.34 -14.16
CA LYS A 105 5.08 10.13 -15.60
C LYS A 105 4.36 8.83 -15.93
N ASP A 106 4.22 7.93 -14.96
CA ASP A 106 3.57 6.64 -15.15
C ASP A 106 2.04 6.76 -15.10
N GLN A 107 1.34 5.94 -15.90
CA GLN A 107 -0.11 6.00 -16.06
C GLN A 107 -0.91 5.62 -14.79
N PHE A 108 -0.29 4.93 -13.82
CA PHE A 108 -0.90 4.53 -12.56
C PHE A 108 -0.24 5.20 -11.35
N ALA A 109 1.09 5.22 -11.32
CA ALA A 109 1.81 5.72 -10.15
C ALA A 109 1.63 7.22 -9.92
N ASN A 110 1.24 8.00 -10.94
CA ASN A 110 0.94 9.43 -10.78
C ASN A 110 -0.21 9.68 -9.79
N TYR A 111 -1.18 8.77 -9.68
CA TYR A 111 -2.27 8.86 -8.70
C TYR A 111 -1.74 8.59 -7.27
N VAL A 112 -0.78 7.68 -7.13
CA VAL A 112 -0.12 7.42 -5.85
C VAL A 112 0.67 8.66 -5.40
N VAL A 113 1.38 9.33 -6.30
CA VAL A 113 2.09 10.59 -5.98
C VAL A 113 1.10 11.67 -5.53
N GLN A 114 -0.03 11.84 -6.22
CA GLN A 114 -1.08 12.75 -5.78
C GLN A 114 -1.61 12.39 -4.38
N LYS A 115 -1.80 11.08 -4.11
CA LYS A 115 -2.22 10.61 -2.79
C LYS A 115 -1.23 10.98 -1.69
N VAL A 116 0.08 10.87 -1.96
CA VAL A 116 1.12 11.32 -1.02
C VAL A 116 0.93 12.80 -0.70
N LEU A 117 0.73 13.64 -1.71
CA LEU A 117 0.53 15.09 -1.53
C LEU A 117 -0.73 15.43 -0.72
N GLU A 118 -1.78 14.62 -0.82
CA GLU A 118 -3.02 14.79 -0.04
C GLU A 118 -2.92 14.29 1.42
N THR A 119 -1.98 13.37 1.69
CA THR A 119 -1.93 12.61 2.95
C THR A 119 -0.73 12.94 3.83
N CYS A 120 0.23 13.72 3.32
CA CYS A 120 1.40 14.17 4.05
C CYS A 120 1.17 15.53 4.70
N ASP A 121 1.71 15.71 5.90
CA ASP A 121 1.74 17.00 6.58
C ASP A 121 2.74 17.94 5.90
N ASP A 122 2.62 19.27 6.09
CA ASP A 122 3.47 20.30 5.45
C ASP A 122 4.98 20.00 5.53
N GLN A 123 5.43 19.39 6.62
CA GLN A 123 6.85 19.06 6.86
C GLN A 123 7.36 17.91 5.97
N GLN A 124 6.49 17.00 5.54
CA GLN A 124 6.81 15.93 4.59
C GLN A 124 6.74 16.42 3.15
N LEU A 125 5.93 17.46 2.88
CA LEU A 125 5.81 18.09 1.56
C LEU A 125 7.04 18.91 1.17
N GLU A 126 7.79 19.47 2.12
CA GLU A 126 9.03 20.22 1.85
C GLU A 126 10.16 19.35 1.25
N VAL A 127 10.05 18.03 1.35
CA VAL A 127 11.07 17.06 0.91
C VAL A 127 10.73 16.43 -0.46
N ILE A 128 9.51 16.66 -0.96
CA ILE A 128 9.00 16.16 -2.25
C ILE A 128 9.19 17.23 -3.33
#